data_AF-A0A8K0C8F9-F1
#
_entry.id   AF-A0A8K0C8F9-F1
#
_cell.length_a   1.000
_cell.length_b   1.000
_cell.length_c   1.000
_cell.angle_alpha   90.00
_cell.angle_beta   90.00
_cell.angle_gamma   90.00
#
_symmetry.space_group_name_H-M   'P 1'
#
loop_
_entity.id
_entity.type
_entity.pdbx_description
1 polymer ?
#
loop_
_entity_poly.entity_id
_entity_poly.type
_entity_poly.pdbx_seq_one_letter_code
_entity_poly.pdbx_strand_id
1 'polypeptide(L)'
;MALCSNVYKSNYLFCRYLFMASGTKWLKCFIRRHGDKSIALDSTDCLDDFTTQLIQTKLNKWEVMRANRQILCSEREQVKVKSHAKEITVNVEYLDVNKLGMLLRDAVEADNISYVNEIVNECIKWKRLPTVSVLLQTLSYCSQYGDKNIIATIVKLCTEVQPALLKDYYDFKHYMAKAIWVKGDINNAIIMFEDVYRNHSNSRRTIRSMLKQLLLDAVATRGEAALLNMISFAERLLNDFKDFYPLACIWQACFISEWFTDQTLALELLEEKDGLLKVISSQLPFIVALSLKKTSN
;
A
#
# COMPACT_ATOMS: atom_id res chain seq x y z
N MET A 1 9.49 -23.03 -31.15
CA MET A 1 8.95 -23.60 -29.90
C MET A 1 10.06 -24.18 -29.01
N ALA A 2 11.07 -23.38 -28.65
CA ALA A 2 12.18 -23.83 -27.78
C ALA A 2 12.54 -22.80 -26.67
N LEU A 3 11.68 -21.81 -26.43
CA LEU A 3 11.93 -20.74 -25.45
C LEU A 3 11.09 -20.85 -24.17
N CYS A 4 10.07 -21.72 -24.10
CA CYS A 4 9.27 -21.90 -22.88
C CYS A 4 9.88 -22.87 -21.84
N SER A 5 10.95 -23.61 -22.17
CA SER A 5 11.52 -24.63 -21.26
C SER A 5 12.50 -24.03 -20.23
N ASN A 6 13.10 -22.87 -20.49
CA ASN A 6 14.10 -22.26 -19.59
C ASN A 6 13.48 -21.39 -18.48
N VAL A 7 12.23 -20.93 -18.64
CA VAL A 7 11.56 -20.04 -17.68
C VAL A 7 11.10 -20.80 -16.41
N TYR A 8 10.74 -22.08 -16.54
CA TYR A 8 10.35 -22.92 -15.39
C TYR A 8 11.51 -23.30 -14.46
N LYS A 9 12.77 -23.28 -14.95
CA LYS A 9 13.94 -23.56 -14.10
C LYS A 9 14.24 -22.43 -13.12
N SER A 10 13.90 -21.17 -13.45
CA SER A 10 14.25 -20.02 -12.61
C SER A 10 13.39 -19.93 -11.33
N ASN A 11 12.09 -20.17 -11.43
CA ASN A 11 11.20 -20.24 -10.25
C ASN A 11 11.48 -21.47 -9.36
N TYR A 12 11.90 -22.59 -9.96
CA TYR A 12 12.39 -23.76 -9.19
C TYR A 12 13.74 -23.50 -8.51
N LEU A 13 14.60 -22.66 -9.10
CA LEU A 13 15.89 -22.27 -8.52
C LEU A 13 15.71 -21.31 -7.34
N PHE A 14 14.73 -20.41 -7.37
CA PHE A 14 14.48 -19.50 -6.25
C PHE A 14 13.84 -20.19 -5.04
N CYS A 15 12.87 -21.08 -5.26
CA CYS A 15 12.41 -21.99 -4.20
C CYS A 15 13.52 -22.93 -3.71
N ARG A 16 14.44 -23.38 -4.58
CA ARG A 16 15.64 -24.13 -4.18
C ARG A 16 16.62 -23.31 -3.33
N TYR A 17 16.80 -22.02 -3.62
CA TYR A 17 17.69 -21.16 -2.83
C TYR A 17 17.11 -20.85 -1.45
N LEU A 18 15.79 -20.69 -1.34
CA LEU A 18 15.09 -20.55 -0.05
C LEU A 18 14.99 -21.88 0.73
N PHE A 19 14.91 -23.04 0.05
CA PHE A 19 14.85 -24.37 0.70
C PHE A 19 16.21 -25.01 1.00
N MET A 20 17.29 -24.67 0.30
CA MET A 20 18.62 -25.21 0.60
C MET A 20 19.22 -24.65 1.89
N ALA A 21 18.67 -23.56 2.44
CA ALA A 21 19.05 -23.02 3.74
C ALA A 21 18.53 -23.87 4.93
N SER A 22 17.68 -24.88 4.71
CA SER A 22 17.08 -25.71 5.75
C SER A 22 17.24 -27.21 5.46
N GLY A 23 18.42 -27.74 5.80
CA GLY A 23 18.62 -29.14 6.24
C GLY A 23 18.11 -30.26 5.33
N THR A 24 19.01 -30.83 4.54
CA THR A 24 18.77 -31.96 3.61
C THR A 24 18.53 -33.31 4.30
N LYS A 25 17.28 -33.61 4.70
CA LYS A 25 16.88 -34.99 5.09
C LYS A 25 15.61 -35.53 4.44
N TRP A 26 14.81 -34.70 3.76
CA TRP A 26 13.52 -35.14 3.20
C TRP A 26 13.59 -35.80 1.80
N LEU A 27 14.63 -35.53 1.00
CA LEU A 27 14.66 -35.94 -0.41
C LEU A 27 14.86 -37.45 -0.67
N LYS A 28 15.30 -38.23 0.33
CA LYS A 28 15.51 -39.69 0.14
C LYS A 28 14.24 -40.52 0.29
N CYS A 29 13.15 -39.98 0.83
CA CYS A 29 11.89 -40.72 1.00
C CYS A 29 10.92 -40.59 -0.19
N PHE A 30 10.99 -39.53 -0.99
CA PHE A 30 9.97 -39.28 -2.02
C PHE A 30 10.27 -39.94 -3.38
N ILE A 31 11.53 -40.14 -3.74
CA ILE A 31 11.92 -40.62 -5.08
C ILE A 31 11.77 -42.16 -5.23
N ARG A 32 11.52 -42.92 -4.16
CA ARG A 32 11.50 -44.39 -4.24
C ARG A 32 10.12 -45.02 -4.54
N ARG A 33 9.06 -44.25 -4.81
CA ARG A 33 7.68 -44.80 -4.86
C ARG A 33 6.89 -44.71 -6.16
N HIS A 34 7.45 -44.24 -7.27
CA HIS A 34 6.76 -44.32 -8.56
C HIS A 34 7.69 -44.82 -9.65
N GLY A 35 7.81 -46.14 -9.73
CA GLY A 35 8.21 -46.85 -10.93
C GLY A 35 6.98 -47.28 -11.73
N ASP A 36 7.03 -47.01 -13.02
CA ASP A 36 6.33 -47.62 -14.15
C ASP A 36 4.84 -47.97 -14.02
N LYS A 37 4.00 -47.09 -14.59
CA LYS A 37 2.90 -47.51 -15.48
C LYS A 37 2.72 -46.47 -16.59
N SER A 38 3.00 -46.86 -17.83
CA SER A 38 2.64 -46.10 -19.02
C SER A 38 1.12 -46.15 -19.19
N ILE A 39 0.44 -45.06 -18.85
CA ILE A 39 -0.93 -44.81 -19.27
C ILE A 39 -0.84 -43.83 -20.42
N ALA A 40 -1.28 -44.24 -21.60
CA ALA A 40 -1.62 -43.33 -22.68
C ALA A 40 -2.81 -42.50 -22.19
N LEU A 41 -2.50 -41.43 -21.47
CA LEU A 41 -3.46 -40.44 -21.00
C LEU A 41 -3.51 -39.37 -22.08
N ASP A 42 -4.71 -39.05 -22.56
CA ASP A 42 -4.99 -37.88 -23.38
C ASP A 42 -4.40 -36.65 -22.68
N SER A 43 -3.20 -36.25 -23.09
CA SER A 43 -2.40 -35.23 -22.40
C SER A 43 -2.92 -33.81 -22.66
N THR A 44 -3.99 -33.70 -23.44
CA THR A 44 -4.64 -32.44 -23.81
C THR A 44 -5.59 -31.99 -22.70
N ASP A 45 -6.31 -32.91 -22.06
CA ASP A 45 -7.31 -32.58 -21.03
C ASP A 45 -6.68 -32.18 -19.68
N CYS A 46 -5.51 -32.72 -19.32
CA CYS A 46 -4.90 -32.42 -18.01
C CYS A 46 -4.33 -31.00 -17.92
N LEU A 47 -3.89 -30.43 -19.04
CA LEU A 47 -3.46 -29.04 -19.13
C LEU A 47 -4.66 -28.09 -19.15
N ASP A 48 -5.75 -28.47 -19.84
CA ASP A 48 -6.97 -27.67 -19.87
C ASP A 48 -7.68 -27.68 -18.52
N ASP A 49 -7.70 -28.80 -17.79
CA ASP A 49 -8.23 -28.89 -16.43
C ASP A 49 -7.43 -28.03 -15.45
N PHE A 50 -6.09 -28.06 -15.53
CA PHE A 50 -5.25 -27.24 -14.68
C PHE A 50 -5.46 -25.75 -14.97
N THR A 51 -5.52 -25.37 -16.25
CA THR A 51 -5.73 -23.98 -16.66
C THR A 51 -7.12 -23.49 -16.22
N THR A 52 -8.14 -24.34 -16.36
CA THR A 52 -9.50 -24.08 -15.90
C THR A 52 -9.56 -23.91 -14.39
N GLN A 53 -8.96 -24.84 -13.62
CA GLN A 53 -8.90 -24.73 -12.16
C GLN A 53 -8.13 -23.49 -11.70
N LEU A 54 -7.04 -23.13 -12.39
CA LEU A 54 -6.26 -21.92 -12.09
C LEU A 54 -7.10 -20.66 -12.34
N ILE A 55 -7.78 -20.58 -13.49
CA ILE A 55 -8.69 -19.48 -13.83
C ILE A 55 -9.85 -19.40 -12.84
N GLN A 56 -10.48 -20.52 -12.48
CA GLN A 56 -11.59 -20.55 -11.52
C GLN A 56 -11.15 -20.08 -10.14
N THR A 57 -9.99 -20.56 -9.66
CA THR A 57 -9.41 -20.16 -8.37
C THR A 57 -9.07 -18.67 -8.37
N LYS A 58 -8.56 -18.16 -9.49
CA LYS A 58 -8.28 -16.74 -9.70
C LYS A 58 -9.55 -15.90 -9.71
N LEU A 59 -10.58 -16.31 -10.44
CA LEU A 59 -11.88 -15.65 -10.50
C LEU A 59 -12.52 -15.61 -9.11
N ASN A 60 -12.57 -16.74 -8.41
CA ASN A 60 -13.11 -16.81 -7.05
C ASN A 60 -12.33 -15.92 -6.08
N LYS A 61 -11.00 -15.90 -6.17
CA LYS A 61 -10.17 -15.01 -5.33
C LYS A 61 -10.37 -13.54 -5.68
N TRP A 62 -10.53 -13.21 -6.97
CA TRP A 62 -10.83 -11.86 -7.43
C TRP A 62 -12.22 -11.41 -6.99
N GLU A 63 -13.20 -12.30 -7.04
CA GLU A 63 -14.55 -12.06 -6.54
C GLU A 63 -14.54 -11.88 -5.03
N VAL A 64 -13.76 -12.66 -4.27
CA VAL A 64 -13.57 -12.47 -2.83
C VAL A 64 -12.82 -11.18 -2.52
N MET A 65 -11.79 -10.81 -3.30
CA MET A 65 -11.07 -9.54 -3.11
C MET A 65 -11.92 -8.33 -3.52
N ARG A 66 -12.68 -8.44 -4.61
CA ARG A 66 -13.62 -7.42 -5.07
C ARG A 66 -14.78 -7.32 -4.08
N ALA A 67 -15.32 -8.43 -3.61
CA ALA A 67 -16.33 -8.47 -2.55
C ALA A 67 -15.77 -7.93 -1.24
N ASN A 68 -14.54 -8.21 -0.83
CA ASN A 68 -13.94 -7.63 0.37
C ASN A 68 -13.67 -6.13 0.21
N ARG A 69 -13.25 -5.67 -0.98
CA ARG A 69 -13.15 -4.23 -1.30
C ARG A 69 -14.50 -3.56 -1.38
N GLN A 70 -15.51 -4.28 -1.87
CA GLN A 70 -16.88 -3.83 -2.00
C GLN A 70 -17.61 -4.00 -0.67
N ILE A 71 -17.18 -4.81 0.29
CA ILE A 71 -17.66 -4.86 1.67
C ILE A 71 -16.98 -3.70 2.42
N LEU A 72 -15.68 -3.47 2.22
CA LEU A 72 -15.01 -2.22 2.61
C LEU A 72 -15.63 -0.96 1.98
N CYS A 73 -16.29 -1.04 0.81
CA CYS A 73 -16.99 0.08 0.15
C CYS A 73 -18.53 0.08 0.33
N SER A 74 -19.17 -1.04 0.66
CA SER A 74 -20.63 -1.22 0.73
C SER A 74 -21.12 -1.49 2.14
N GLU A 75 -20.29 -1.98 3.07
CA GLU A 75 -20.53 -1.68 4.50
C GLU A 75 -20.40 -0.17 4.74
N ARG A 76 -19.61 0.55 3.93
CA ARG A 76 -19.60 2.03 3.87
C ARG A 76 -20.86 2.67 3.27
N GLU A 77 -21.65 1.96 2.47
CA GLU A 77 -22.92 2.46 1.91
C GLU A 77 -24.17 1.89 2.62
N GLN A 78 -24.06 0.74 3.28
CA GLN A 78 -25.17 0.02 3.93
C GLN A 78 -25.18 0.18 5.45
N VAL A 79 -24.16 0.79 6.07
CA VAL A 79 -24.33 1.54 7.33
C VAL A 79 -24.95 2.92 7.02
N LYS A 80 -25.97 2.96 6.16
CA LYS A 80 -27.14 3.82 6.41
C LYS A 80 -27.97 3.19 7.52
N VAL A 81 -27.32 2.88 8.65
CA VAL A 81 -28.05 2.82 9.91
C VAL A 81 -28.64 4.20 10.06
N LYS A 82 -29.94 4.21 10.35
CA LYS A 82 -30.75 5.36 10.72
C LYS A 82 -30.09 6.12 11.87
N SER A 83 -28.98 6.82 11.62
CA SER A 83 -28.54 7.87 12.50
C SER A 83 -29.64 8.91 12.39
N HIS A 84 -30.33 9.12 13.50
CA HIS A 84 -31.09 10.32 13.69
C HIS A 84 -30.10 11.46 13.41
N ALA A 85 -30.14 12.00 12.19
CA ALA A 85 -29.64 13.32 11.88
C ALA A 85 -30.53 14.29 12.68
N LYS A 86 -30.30 14.34 13.99
CA LYS A 86 -30.29 15.63 14.65
C LYS A 86 -29.24 16.39 13.87
N GLU A 87 -29.69 17.37 13.10
CA GLU A 87 -28.90 18.56 12.80
C GLU A 87 -28.31 19.04 14.13
N ILE A 88 -27.16 18.48 14.50
CA ILE A 88 -26.33 19.08 15.51
C ILE A 88 -25.68 20.21 14.74
N THR A 89 -26.32 21.37 14.76
CA THR A 89 -25.65 22.63 14.45
C THR A 89 -24.47 22.72 15.41
N VAL A 90 -23.28 22.31 14.94
CA VAL A 90 -22.08 22.27 15.76
C VAL A 90 -21.68 23.71 16.04
N ASN A 91 -22.09 24.22 17.20
CA ASN A 91 -21.74 25.58 17.58
C ASN A 91 -20.35 25.58 18.21
N VAL A 92 -19.31 25.69 17.37
CA VAL A 92 -17.88 25.66 17.76
C VAL A 92 -17.45 26.87 18.59
N GLU A 93 -18.27 27.94 18.61
CA GLU A 93 -17.99 29.20 19.32
C GLU A 93 -17.63 29.01 20.81
N TYR A 94 -18.26 28.07 21.51
CA TYR A 94 -18.05 27.87 22.96
C TYR A 94 -17.34 26.55 23.29
N LEU A 95 -16.89 25.80 22.29
CA LEU A 95 -16.31 24.48 22.49
C LEU A 95 -14.83 24.56 22.86
N ASP A 96 -14.48 23.99 24.01
CA ASP A 96 -13.09 23.80 24.42
C ASP A 96 -12.32 22.97 23.37
N VAL A 97 -11.00 23.21 23.26
CA VAL A 97 -10.10 22.54 22.31
C VAL A 97 -10.18 21.02 22.44
N ASN A 98 -10.35 20.50 23.66
CA ASN A 98 -10.50 19.07 23.90
C ASN A 98 -11.81 18.52 23.34
N LYS A 99 -12.93 19.23 23.53
CA LYS A 99 -14.24 18.82 23.01
C LYS A 99 -14.26 18.88 21.48
N LEU A 100 -13.63 19.91 20.90
CA LEU A 100 -13.45 20.00 19.45
C LEU A 100 -12.63 18.82 18.91
N GLY A 101 -11.55 18.46 19.61
CA GLY A 101 -10.72 17.31 19.26
C GLY A 101 -11.49 15.99 19.34
N MET A 102 -12.38 15.83 20.33
CA MET A 102 -13.26 14.67 20.45
C MET A 102 -14.24 14.60 19.27
N LEU A 103 -14.92 15.70 18.93
CA LEU A 103 -15.88 15.72 17.81
C LEU A 103 -15.23 15.34 16.48
N LEU A 104 -14.02 15.83 16.20
CA LEU A 104 -13.28 15.45 15.00
C LEU A 104 -12.88 13.98 15.01
N ARG A 105 -12.48 13.44 16.18
CA ARG A 105 -12.15 12.02 16.32
C ARG A 105 -13.39 11.15 16.09
N ASP A 106 -14.50 11.48 16.74
CA ASP A 106 -15.77 10.78 16.59
C ASP A 106 -16.23 10.80 15.13
N ALA A 107 -16.07 11.94 14.43
CA ALA A 107 -16.38 12.06 13.01
C ALA A 107 -15.50 11.16 12.13
N VAL A 108 -14.21 11.06 12.44
CA VAL A 108 -13.24 10.18 11.75
C VAL A 108 -13.54 8.71 12.04
N GLU A 109 -13.86 8.36 13.29
CA GLU A 109 -14.21 7.00 13.70
C GLU A 109 -15.56 6.54 13.11
N ALA A 110 -16.51 7.47 12.93
CA ALA A 110 -17.78 7.25 12.27
C ALA A 110 -17.70 7.26 10.72
N ASP A 111 -16.50 7.41 10.16
CA ASP A 111 -16.26 7.42 8.70
C ASP A 111 -17.06 8.50 7.94
N ASN A 112 -17.37 9.63 8.59
CA ASN A 112 -18.24 10.67 8.03
C ASN A 112 -17.42 11.89 7.54
N ILE A 113 -17.02 11.86 6.27
CA ILE A 113 -16.24 12.93 5.64
C ILE A 113 -16.96 14.28 5.56
N SER A 114 -18.30 14.28 5.38
CA SER A 114 -19.09 15.51 5.34
C SER A 114 -19.03 16.22 6.68
N TYR A 115 -19.21 15.46 7.76
CA TYR A 115 -19.17 15.99 9.11
C TYR A 115 -17.77 16.49 9.50
N VAL A 116 -16.71 15.80 9.07
CA VAL A 116 -15.33 16.32 9.19
C VAL A 116 -15.18 17.67 8.49
N ASN A 117 -15.70 17.81 7.27
CA ASN A 117 -15.63 19.06 6.52
C ASN A 117 -16.41 20.19 7.23
N GLU A 118 -17.61 19.91 7.73
CA GLU A 118 -18.42 20.87 8.50
C GLU A 118 -17.67 21.37 9.74
N ILE A 119 -17.11 20.46 10.55
CA ILE A 119 -16.34 20.83 11.73
C ILE A 119 -15.11 21.66 11.35
N VAL A 120 -14.36 21.27 10.32
CA VAL A 120 -13.18 22.02 9.85
C VAL A 120 -13.56 23.42 9.36
N ASN A 121 -14.70 23.58 8.68
CA ASN A 121 -15.17 24.89 8.24
C ASN A 121 -15.58 25.78 9.42
N GLU A 122 -16.24 25.23 10.43
CA GLU A 122 -16.53 25.95 11.67
C GLU A 122 -15.22 26.30 12.43
N CYS A 123 -14.21 25.43 12.45
CA CYS A 123 -12.90 25.75 13.00
C CYS A 123 -12.27 26.99 12.35
N ILE A 124 -12.41 27.15 11.03
CA ILE A 124 -11.94 28.34 10.30
C ILE A 124 -12.73 29.57 10.71
N LYS A 125 -14.05 29.48 10.69
CA LYS A 125 -14.95 30.58 11.03
C LYS A 125 -14.64 31.15 12.42
N TRP A 126 -14.36 30.27 13.38
CA TRP A 126 -14.06 30.65 14.77
C TRP A 126 -12.56 30.72 15.08
N LYS A 127 -11.69 30.51 14.09
CA LYS A 127 -10.22 30.50 14.22
C LYS A 127 -9.72 29.64 15.38
N ARG A 128 -10.31 28.45 15.55
CA ARG A 128 -9.91 27.47 16.57
C ARG A 128 -9.17 26.31 15.95
N LEU A 129 -8.03 25.98 16.54
CA LEU A 129 -7.22 24.85 16.10
C LEU A 129 -7.40 23.69 17.09
N PRO A 130 -7.71 22.47 16.62
CA PRO A 130 -7.63 21.29 17.47
C PRO A 130 -6.17 20.96 17.80
N THR A 131 -5.96 20.08 18.78
CA THR A 131 -4.62 19.57 19.12
C THR A 131 -3.93 18.99 17.88
N VAL A 132 -2.61 19.21 17.74
CA VAL A 132 -1.80 18.73 16.59
C VAL A 132 -2.01 17.25 16.29
N SER A 133 -2.10 16.41 17.33
CA SER A 133 -2.36 14.97 17.17
C SER A 133 -3.68 14.68 16.42
N VAL A 134 -4.77 15.36 16.81
CA VAL A 134 -6.08 15.22 16.15
C VAL A 134 -6.01 15.76 14.73
N LEU A 135 -5.35 16.90 14.53
CA LEU A 135 -5.17 17.50 13.21
C LEU A 135 -4.47 16.54 12.23
N LEU A 136 -3.37 15.91 12.67
CA LEU A 136 -2.63 14.93 11.86
C LEU A 136 -3.45 13.66 11.59
N GLN A 137 -4.28 13.23 12.55
CA GLN A 137 -5.22 12.13 12.36
C GLN A 137 -6.27 12.49 11.28
N THR A 138 -6.86 13.68 11.36
CA THR A 138 -7.83 14.19 10.38
C THR A 138 -7.19 14.34 8.99
N LEU A 139 -5.97 14.89 8.88
CA LEU A 139 -5.24 14.98 7.61
C LEU A 139 -4.94 13.59 7.01
N SER A 140 -4.52 12.65 7.86
CA SER A 140 -4.30 11.26 7.46
C SER A 140 -5.60 10.65 6.92
N TYR A 141 -6.72 10.85 7.61
CA TYR A 141 -8.03 10.40 7.18
C TYR A 141 -8.45 11.03 5.84
N CYS A 142 -8.45 12.36 5.72
CA CYS A 142 -8.81 13.05 4.47
C CYS A 142 -7.92 12.65 3.28
N SER A 143 -6.63 12.41 3.52
CA SER A 143 -5.71 11.94 2.48
C SER A 143 -6.04 10.54 1.95
N GLN A 144 -6.62 9.67 2.79
CA GLN A 144 -7.07 8.33 2.39
C GLN A 144 -8.34 8.39 1.53
N TYR A 145 -9.18 9.40 1.71
CA TYR A 145 -10.37 9.67 0.89
C TYR A 145 -10.07 10.40 -0.42
N GLY A 146 -8.85 10.93 -0.55
CA GLY A 146 -8.47 11.74 -1.70
C GLY A 146 -9.09 13.13 -1.70
N ASP A 147 -9.60 13.63 -0.57
CA ASP A 147 -10.22 14.95 -0.51
C ASP A 147 -9.15 16.04 -0.34
N LYS A 148 -8.70 16.57 -1.47
CA LYS A 148 -7.74 17.68 -1.53
C LYS A 148 -8.30 18.99 -1.00
N ASN A 149 -9.63 19.18 -1.03
CA ASN A 149 -10.25 20.45 -0.65
C ASN A 149 -10.19 20.60 0.87
N ILE A 150 -10.55 19.56 1.62
CA ILE A 150 -10.47 19.59 3.09
C ILE A 150 -9.03 19.79 3.55
N ILE A 151 -8.05 19.16 2.90
CA ILE A 151 -6.63 19.36 3.22
C ILE A 151 -6.23 20.83 2.99
N ALA A 152 -6.63 21.43 1.86
CA ALA A 152 -6.36 22.85 1.58
C ALA A 152 -7.03 23.77 2.61
N THR A 153 -8.26 23.44 3.03
CA THR A 153 -9.00 24.14 4.08
C THR A 153 -8.26 24.06 5.41
N ILE A 154 -7.76 22.88 5.80
CA ILE A 154 -6.93 22.70 7.00
C ILE A 154 -5.62 23.50 6.92
N VAL A 155 -4.95 23.50 5.76
CA VAL A 155 -3.74 24.32 5.54
C VAL A 155 -4.06 25.79 5.76
N LYS A 156 -5.17 26.29 5.18
CA LYS A 156 -5.63 27.67 5.36
C LYS A 156 -5.89 28.00 6.83
N LEU A 157 -6.57 27.12 7.56
CA LEU A 157 -6.78 27.27 9.02
C LEU A 157 -5.45 27.44 9.76
N CYS A 158 -4.47 26.59 9.45
CA CYS A 158 -3.16 26.65 10.09
C CYS A 158 -2.41 27.94 9.73
N THR A 159 -2.53 28.44 8.51
CA THR A 159 -1.93 29.72 8.09
C THR A 159 -2.47 30.88 8.92
N GLU A 160 -3.78 30.88 9.22
CA GLU A 160 -4.44 31.97 9.95
C GLU A 160 -4.20 31.91 11.47
N VAL A 161 -4.14 30.70 12.05
CA VAL A 161 -4.08 30.53 13.53
C VAL A 161 -2.66 30.28 14.03
N GLN A 162 -1.90 29.40 13.37
CA GLN A 162 -0.58 28.97 13.83
C GLN A 162 0.36 28.65 12.65
N PRO A 163 0.93 29.67 11.97
CA PRO A 163 1.76 29.47 10.79
C PRO A 163 3.07 28.72 11.08
N ALA A 164 3.55 28.74 12.33
CA ALA A 164 4.73 27.96 12.75
C ALA A 164 4.54 26.45 12.48
N LEU A 165 3.31 25.94 12.67
CA LEU A 165 3.00 24.52 12.44
C LEU A 165 3.20 24.12 10.97
N LEU A 166 2.86 25.01 10.03
CA LEU A 166 3.02 24.73 8.61
C LEU A 166 4.50 24.56 8.22
N LYS A 167 5.39 25.33 8.86
CA LYS A 167 6.83 25.20 8.64
C LYS A 167 7.36 23.86 9.13
N ASP A 168 6.90 23.40 10.29
CA ASP A 168 7.33 22.13 10.88
C ASP A 168 6.86 20.91 10.08
N TYR A 169 5.70 21.02 9.40
CA TYR A 169 5.08 19.93 8.64
C TYR A 169 5.06 20.14 7.11
N TYR A 170 5.80 21.14 6.62
CA TYR A 170 5.94 21.52 5.20
C TYR A 170 4.61 21.61 4.44
N ASP A 171 3.73 22.47 4.96
CA ASP A 171 2.38 22.72 4.43
C ASP A 171 1.54 21.46 4.25
N PHE A 172 1.86 20.39 4.99
CA PHE A 172 1.22 19.08 4.87
C PHE A 172 1.23 18.51 3.44
N LYS A 173 2.19 18.93 2.59
CA LYS A 173 2.26 18.56 1.17
C LYS A 173 2.29 17.06 0.91
N HIS A 174 2.82 16.27 1.84
CA HIS A 174 2.82 14.80 1.75
C HIS A 174 1.42 14.19 1.91
N TYR A 175 0.53 14.78 2.72
CA TYR A 175 -0.88 14.39 2.79
C TYR A 175 -1.62 14.79 1.51
N MET A 176 -1.33 15.98 0.97
CA MET A 176 -1.89 16.43 -0.31
C MET A 176 -1.46 15.49 -1.47
N ALA A 177 -0.18 15.13 -1.54
CA ALA A 177 0.34 14.19 -2.52
C ALA A 177 -0.37 12.83 -2.42
N LYS A 178 -0.57 12.31 -1.21
CA LYS A 178 -1.34 11.08 -0.99
C LYS A 178 -2.80 11.23 -1.48
N ALA A 179 -3.45 12.35 -1.21
CA ALA A 179 -4.82 12.57 -1.67
C ALA A 179 -4.94 12.58 -3.21
N ILE A 180 -4.02 13.26 -3.88
CA ILE A 180 -3.92 13.32 -5.35
C ILE A 180 -3.66 11.92 -5.93
N TRP A 181 -2.78 11.16 -5.29
CA TRP A 181 -2.51 9.77 -5.68
C TRP A 181 -3.75 8.90 -5.62
N VAL A 182 -4.52 8.99 -4.53
CA VAL A 182 -5.76 8.23 -4.33
C VAL A 182 -6.81 8.57 -5.39
N LYS A 183 -6.88 9.84 -5.83
CA LYS A 183 -7.75 10.26 -6.94
C LYS A 183 -7.28 9.81 -8.33
N GLY A 184 -6.12 9.19 -8.43
CA GLY A 184 -5.61 8.56 -9.66
C GLY A 184 -4.54 9.35 -10.39
N ASP A 185 -4.18 10.55 -9.92
CA ASP A 185 -3.14 11.37 -10.54
C ASP A 185 -1.76 11.07 -9.94
N ILE A 186 -1.22 9.92 -10.34
CA ILE A 186 0.01 9.34 -9.80
C ILE A 186 1.22 10.23 -10.07
N ASN A 187 1.31 10.78 -11.28
CA ASN A 187 2.49 11.53 -11.72
C ASN A 187 2.65 12.81 -10.93
N ASN A 188 1.57 13.58 -10.74
CA ASN A 188 1.62 14.79 -9.92
C ASN A 188 1.90 14.47 -8.46
N ALA A 189 1.33 13.38 -7.94
CA ALA A 189 1.63 12.93 -6.59
C ALA A 189 3.11 12.53 -6.41
N ILE A 190 3.72 11.84 -7.38
CA ILE A 190 5.15 11.49 -7.38
C ILE A 190 6.01 12.75 -7.32
N ILE A 191 5.73 13.74 -8.18
CA ILE A 191 6.48 15.01 -8.22
C ILE A 191 6.41 15.70 -6.86
N MET A 192 5.22 15.73 -6.23
CA MET A 192 5.06 16.31 -4.90
C MET A 192 5.81 15.50 -3.82
N PHE A 193 5.75 14.17 -3.84
CA PHE A 193 6.52 13.36 -2.89
C PHE A 193 8.02 13.60 -3.06
N GLU A 194 8.52 13.70 -4.28
CA GLU A 194 9.93 13.97 -4.58
C GLU A 194 10.38 15.33 -4.03
N ASP A 195 9.58 16.38 -4.24
CA ASP A 195 9.84 17.72 -3.70
C ASP A 195 9.94 17.70 -2.16
N VAL A 196 8.96 17.08 -1.49
CA VAL A 196 8.97 16.96 -0.02
C VAL A 196 10.18 16.15 0.44
N TYR A 197 10.49 15.05 -0.26
CA TYR A 197 11.59 14.15 0.11
C TYR A 197 12.96 14.82 -0.01
N ARG A 198 13.16 15.63 -1.05
CA ARG A 198 14.40 16.38 -1.31
C ARG A 198 14.58 17.50 -0.29
N ASN A 199 13.54 18.28 -0.04
CA ASN A 199 13.65 19.49 0.77
C ASN A 199 13.58 19.20 2.28
N HIS A 200 13.02 18.06 2.71
CA HIS A 200 12.77 17.78 4.13
C HIS A 200 13.21 16.38 4.56
N SER A 201 14.40 16.28 5.14
CA SER A 201 14.94 15.01 5.66
C SER A 201 14.06 14.37 6.72
N ASN A 202 13.43 15.18 7.58
CA ASN A 202 12.60 14.71 8.69
C ASN A 202 11.31 14.02 8.21
N SER A 203 10.78 14.46 7.05
CA SER A 203 9.57 13.90 6.45
C SER A 203 9.82 12.58 5.72
N ARG A 204 11.08 12.21 5.44
CA ARG A 204 11.42 10.99 4.69
C ARG A 204 10.85 9.72 5.33
N ARG A 205 10.87 9.62 6.66
CA ARG A 205 10.28 8.47 7.37
C ARG A 205 8.77 8.35 7.14
N THR A 206 8.06 9.47 7.20
CA THR A 206 6.61 9.52 6.95
C THR A 206 6.30 9.19 5.49
N ILE A 207 7.05 9.78 4.55
CA ILE A 207 6.90 9.50 3.11
C ILE A 207 7.14 8.02 2.82
N ARG A 208 8.22 7.42 3.36
CA ARG A 208 8.48 5.98 3.23
C ARG A 208 7.30 5.12 3.69
N SER A 209 6.71 5.46 4.83
CA SER A 209 5.52 4.76 5.35
C SER A 209 4.32 4.89 4.42
N MET A 210 4.06 6.10 3.90
CA MET A 210 2.99 6.36 2.94
C MET A 210 3.23 5.63 1.62
N LEU A 211 4.42 5.73 1.05
CA LEU A 211 4.81 5.05 -0.19
C LEU A 211 4.65 3.54 -0.05
N LYS A 212 5.06 2.93 1.05
CA LYS A 212 4.87 1.49 1.27
C LYS A 212 3.40 1.06 1.09
N GLN A 213 2.45 1.83 1.64
CA GLN A 213 1.02 1.55 1.47
C GLN A 213 0.58 1.77 0.02
N LEU A 214 0.94 2.91 -0.56
CA LEU A 214 0.53 3.30 -1.92
C LEU A 214 1.10 2.37 -3.00
N LEU A 215 2.32 1.85 -2.81
CA LEU A 215 2.98 0.90 -3.70
C LEU A 215 2.27 -0.45 -3.71
N LEU A 216 1.89 -0.96 -2.52
CA LEU A 216 1.13 -2.21 -2.42
C LEU A 216 -0.20 -2.10 -3.15
N ASP A 217 -0.91 -0.98 -2.95
CA ASP A 217 -2.16 -0.71 -3.66
C ASP A 217 -1.94 -0.57 -5.16
N ALA A 218 -0.85 0.09 -5.58
CA ALA A 218 -0.55 0.30 -6.98
C ALA A 218 -0.24 -1.01 -7.72
N VAL A 219 0.59 -1.90 -7.16
CA VAL A 219 0.84 -3.23 -7.76
C VAL A 219 -0.45 -4.07 -7.82
N ALA A 220 -1.31 -3.97 -6.80
CA ALA A 220 -2.55 -4.74 -6.77
C ALA A 220 -3.67 -4.21 -7.68
N THR A 221 -3.62 -2.94 -8.11
CA THR A 221 -4.75 -2.28 -8.79
C THR A 221 -4.41 -1.63 -10.11
N ARG A 222 -3.14 -1.32 -10.38
CA ARG A 222 -2.74 -0.45 -11.48
C ARG A 222 -1.96 -1.19 -12.54
N GLY A 223 -2.13 -0.73 -13.77
CA GLY A 223 -1.42 -1.23 -14.94
C GLY A 223 0.08 -0.92 -14.86
N GLU A 224 0.84 -1.71 -15.61
CA GLU A 224 2.30 -1.70 -15.76
C GLU A 224 2.91 -0.28 -15.86
N ALA A 225 2.26 0.65 -16.56
CA ALA A 225 2.72 2.03 -16.69
C ALA A 225 2.88 2.76 -15.33
N ALA A 226 1.97 2.54 -14.38
CA ALA A 226 2.08 3.12 -13.04
C ALA A 226 3.29 2.54 -12.29
N LEU A 227 3.55 1.24 -12.46
CA LEU A 227 4.68 0.54 -11.85
C LEU A 227 6.02 1.06 -12.39
N LEU A 228 6.13 1.25 -13.70
CA LEU A 228 7.31 1.85 -14.33
C LEU A 228 7.59 3.27 -13.82
N ASN A 229 6.55 4.10 -13.65
CA ASN A 229 6.72 5.44 -13.08
C ASN A 229 7.20 5.39 -11.63
N MET A 230 6.73 4.42 -10.85
CA MET A 230 7.17 4.21 -9.46
C MET A 230 8.61 3.71 -9.38
N ILE A 231 9.03 2.80 -10.28
CA ILE A 231 10.42 2.35 -10.37
C ILE A 231 11.31 3.53 -10.72
N SER A 232 10.97 4.29 -11.77
CA SER A 232 11.71 5.48 -12.18
C SER A 232 11.84 6.49 -11.03
N PHE A 233 10.80 6.67 -10.23
CA PHE A 233 10.84 7.50 -9.03
C PHE A 233 11.76 6.93 -7.94
N ALA A 234 11.66 5.64 -7.63
CA ALA A 234 12.51 4.98 -6.65
C ALA A 234 13.99 5.01 -7.06
N GLU A 235 14.29 4.90 -8.35
CA GLU A 235 15.64 5.03 -8.90
C GLU A 235 16.20 6.44 -8.73
N ARG A 236 15.39 7.49 -8.97
CA ARG A 236 15.81 8.87 -8.68
C ARG A 236 16.14 9.05 -7.20
N LEU A 237 15.31 8.53 -6.30
CA LEU A 237 15.58 8.58 -4.86
C LEU A 237 16.84 7.80 -4.48
N LEU A 238 17.07 6.65 -5.12
CA LEU A 238 18.29 5.86 -4.94
C LEU A 238 19.53 6.64 -5.41
N ASN A 239 19.47 7.26 -6.58
CA ASN A 239 20.61 7.97 -7.15
C ASN A 239 21.01 9.17 -6.29
N ASP A 240 20.03 9.97 -5.89
CA ASP A 240 20.22 11.23 -5.18
C ASP A 240 20.50 11.06 -3.68
N PHE A 241 19.84 10.09 -3.03
CA PHE A 241 19.89 9.94 -1.56
C PHE A 241 20.49 8.61 -1.09
N LYS A 242 20.85 7.71 -2.02
CA LYS A 242 21.27 6.33 -1.71
C LYS A 242 20.23 5.56 -0.90
N ASP A 243 18.95 5.92 -1.06
CA ASP A 243 17.85 5.29 -0.35
C ASP A 243 17.26 4.14 -1.16
N PHE A 244 17.62 2.92 -0.79
CA PHE A 244 17.07 1.69 -1.38
C PHE A 244 15.67 1.35 -0.87
N TYR A 245 15.14 2.05 0.14
CA TYR A 245 13.88 1.66 0.77
C TYR A 245 12.68 1.62 -0.19
N PRO A 246 12.43 2.66 -1.03
CA PRO A 246 11.30 2.62 -1.96
C PRO A 246 11.42 1.47 -2.96
N LEU A 247 12.63 1.22 -3.46
CA LEU A 247 12.90 0.14 -4.41
C LEU A 247 12.70 -1.24 -3.76
N ALA A 248 13.13 -1.41 -2.51
CA ALA A 248 12.87 -2.63 -1.74
C ALA A 248 11.37 -2.87 -1.52
N CYS A 249 10.58 -1.81 -1.32
CA CYS A 249 9.12 -1.92 -1.21
C CYS A 249 8.48 -2.33 -2.55
N ILE A 250 8.94 -1.76 -3.67
CA ILE A 250 8.48 -2.16 -5.01
C ILE A 250 8.82 -3.62 -5.26
N TRP A 251 10.09 -4.00 -5.06
CA TRP A 251 10.53 -5.39 -5.20
C TRP A 251 9.67 -6.33 -4.36
N GLN A 252 9.43 -6.01 -3.09
CA GLN A 252 8.62 -6.85 -2.20
C GLN A 252 7.18 -6.97 -2.71
N ALA A 253 6.57 -5.87 -3.15
CA ALA A 253 5.21 -5.88 -3.69
C ALA A 253 5.11 -6.73 -4.97
N CYS A 254 6.07 -6.57 -5.89
CA CYS A 254 6.16 -7.34 -7.13
C CYS A 254 6.44 -8.83 -6.88
N PHE A 255 7.33 -9.15 -5.93
CA PHE A 255 7.68 -10.52 -5.57
C PHE A 255 6.49 -11.28 -4.96
N ILE A 256 5.70 -10.61 -4.11
CA ILE A 256 4.50 -11.19 -3.49
C ILE A 256 3.30 -11.17 -4.45
N SER A 257 3.37 -10.40 -5.54
CA SER A 257 2.34 -10.33 -6.55
C SER A 257 2.07 -11.71 -7.15
N GLU A 258 0.83 -11.93 -7.55
CA GLU A 258 0.43 -13.17 -8.20
C GLU A 258 0.60 -13.14 -9.71
N TRP A 259 1.01 -12.00 -10.26
CA TRP A 259 1.23 -11.81 -11.69
C TRP A 259 2.67 -12.20 -12.04
N PHE A 260 2.81 -13.03 -13.08
CA PHE A 260 4.11 -13.50 -13.54
C PHE A 260 5.01 -12.36 -14.02
N THR A 261 4.44 -11.34 -14.67
CA THR A 261 5.16 -10.14 -15.12
C THR A 261 5.79 -9.38 -13.96
N ASP A 262 5.03 -9.21 -12.86
CA ASP A 262 5.53 -8.53 -11.66
C ASP A 262 6.64 -9.34 -11.00
N GLN A 263 6.50 -10.66 -10.91
CA GLN A 263 7.55 -11.53 -10.37
C GLN A 263 8.81 -11.49 -11.22
N THR A 264 8.67 -11.45 -12.55
CA THR A 264 9.81 -11.31 -13.48
C THR A 264 10.51 -9.98 -13.26
N LEU A 265 9.76 -8.88 -13.16
CA LEU A 265 10.29 -7.56 -12.85
C LEU A 265 11.00 -7.52 -11.49
N ALA A 266 10.50 -8.23 -10.48
CA ALA A 266 11.18 -8.33 -9.18
C ALA A 266 12.54 -9.03 -9.28
N LEU A 267 12.69 -10.02 -10.17
CA LEU A 267 13.97 -10.67 -10.43
C LEU A 267 14.92 -9.73 -11.18
N GLU A 268 14.44 -9.05 -12.22
CA GLU A 268 15.21 -8.05 -12.97
C GLU A 268 15.74 -6.94 -12.05
N LEU A 269 14.90 -6.41 -11.16
CA LEU A 269 15.30 -5.40 -10.17
C LEU A 269 16.41 -5.87 -9.23
N LEU A 270 16.44 -7.17 -8.89
CA LEU A 270 17.51 -7.75 -8.06
C LEU A 270 18.81 -7.91 -8.84
N GLU A 271 18.73 -8.31 -10.10
CA GLU A 271 19.88 -8.52 -10.97
C GLU A 271 20.56 -7.20 -11.37
N GLU A 272 19.77 -6.16 -11.63
CA GLU A 272 20.30 -4.86 -12.05
C GLU A 272 20.91 -4.03 -10.91
N LYS A 273 20.44 -4.23 -9.67
CA LYS A 273 20.76 -3.33 -8.55
C LYS A 273 21.44 -4.09 -7.40
N ASP A 274 22.75 -4.27 -7.49
CA ASP A 274 23.58 -4.99 -6.50
C ASP A 274 23.36 -4.59 -5.03
N GLY A 275 23.06 -3.31 -4.77
CA GLY A 275 22.79 -2.81 -3.42
C GLY A 275 21.44 -3.24 -2.85
N LEU A 276 20.47 -3.56 -3.70
CA LEU A 276 19.12 -3.96 -3.31
C LEU A 276 19.13 -5.32 -2.59
N LEU A 277 19.90 -6.27 -3.11
CA LEU A 277 20.05 -7.59 -2.52
C LEU A 277 20.52 -7.51 -1.06
N LYS A 278 21.52 -6.67 -0.78
CA LYS A 278 22.04 -6.49 0.60
C LYS A 278 20.95 -6.01 1.56
N VAL A 279 20.13 -5.05 1.12
CA VAL A 279 19.02 -4.51 1.92
C VAL A 279 17.96 -5.58 2.17
N ILE A 280 17.58 -6.35 1.15
CA ILE A 280 16.60 -7.44 1.26
C ILE A 280 17.12 -8.56 2.16
N SER A 281 18.38 -8.99 1.98
CA SER A 281 18.99 -10.05 2.78
C SER A 281 18.96 -9.73 4.27
N SER A 282 19.10 -8.46 4.65
CA SER A 282 18.97 -8.05 6.05
C SER A 282 17.56 -8.23 6.62
N GLN A 283 16.53 -8.23 5.78
CA GLN A 283 15.12 -8.35 6.15
C GLN A 283 14.62 -9.80 6.11
N LEU A 284 15.28 -10.67 5.34
CA LEU A 284 14.91 -12.09 5.19
C LEU A 284 14.78 -12.83 6.53
N PRO A 285 15.70 -12.72 7.51
CA PRO A 285 15.56 -13.42 8.79
C PRO A 285 14.26 -13.10 9.51
N PHE A 286 13.81 -11.84 9.46
CA PHE A 286 12.55 -11.41 10.07
C PHE A 286 11.34 -11.98 9.33
N ILE A 287 11.36 -11.96 7.99
CA ILE A 287 10.30 -12.53 7.16
C ILE A 287 10.18 -14.04 7.39
N VAL A 288 11.30 -14.76 7.40
CA VAL A 288 11.35 -16.20 7.66
C VAL A 288 10.84 -16.52 9.06
N ALA A 289 11.26 -15.78 10.08
CA ALA A 289 10.79 -15.98 11.46
C ALA A 289 9.27 -15.78 11.60
N LEU A 290 8.69 -14.78 10.93
CA LEU A 290 7.24 -14.56 10.91
C LEU A 290 6.48 -15.68 10.19
N SER A 291 7.00 -16.15 9.05
CA SER A 291 6.38 -17.24 8.28
C SER A 291 6.39 -18.57 9.05
N LEU A 292 7.49 -18.88 9.75
CA LEU A 292 7.61 -20.10 10.55
C LEU A 292 6.70 -20.10 11.79
N LYS A 293 6.42 -18.93 12.38
CA LYS A 293 5.47 -18.79 13.50
C LYS A 293 4.01 -19.02 13.11
N LYS A 294 3.64 -18.75 11.85
CA LYS A 294 2.27 -18.97 11.36
C LYS A 294 1.91 -20.45 11.18
N THR A 295 2.91 -21.31 11.03
CA THR A 295 2.73 -22.75 10.82
C THR A 295 2.75 -23.58 12.11
N SER A 296 2.97 -22.96 13.27
CA SER A 296 3.04 -23.64 14.58
C SER A 296 1.77 -23.51 15.43
N ASN A 297 0.68 -22.95 14.88
CA ASN A 297 -0.66 -22.94 15.45
C ASN A 297 -1.62 -23.67 14.50
#